data_AF-A0AAV9PCH4-F1
#
_entry.id   AF-A0AAV9PCH4-F1
#
_cell.length_a   1.000
_cell.length_b   1.000
_cell.length_c   1.000
_cell.angle_alpha   90.00
_cell.angle_beta   90.00
_cell.angle_gamma   90.00
#
_symmetry.space_group_name_H-M   'P 1'
#
loop_
_entity.id
_entity.type
_entity.pdbx_description
1 polymer ?
#
loop_
_entity_poly.entity_id
_entity_poly.type
_entity_poly.pdbx_seq_one_letter_code
_entity_poly.pdbx_strand_id
1 'polypeptide(L)'
;MEDKNAYVAKPSDICCLKGTIHEGESRGTFETIAGVETYIVRPPEAKANDNILLYFPDVWGMFPNGLLIMDGFADAGYFVLGLDYFRGDPVWKHRKNRHDTTTDPIFDYEAWKRKHIAFADEAVPPWVDAVKKLYGRDETKYACVGYVVFHDDHLDPL
;
A
#
# COMPACT_ATOMS: atom_id res chain seq x y z
N MET A 1 -10.05 -9.33 37.68
CA MET A 1 -9.60 -10.28 36.64
C MET A 1 -9.71 -9.53 35.33
N GLU A 2 -8.62 -8.93 34.89
CA GLU A 2 -8.53 -8.22 33.61
C GLU A 2 -8.46 -9.22 32.45
N ASP A 3 -9.25 -8.94 31.42
CA ASP A 3 -9.37 -9.71 30.19
C ASP A 3 -8.14 -9.45 29.30
N LYS A 4 -7.13 -10.32 29.43
CA LYS A 4 -5.84 -10.23 28.74
C LYS A 4 -5.89 -10.80 27.32
N ASN A 5 -6.80 -10.35 26.44
CA ASN A 5 -6.75 -10.75 25.01
C ASN A 5 -7.45 -9.74 24.08
N ALA A 6 -7.30 -8.44 24.33
CA ALA A 6 -7.71 -7.40 23.39
C ALA A 6 -6.68 -7.26 22.25
N TYR A 7 -6.67 -8.20 21.30
CA TYR A 7 -5.98 -8.00 20.02
C TYR A 7 -6.97 -7.41 19.01
N VAL A 8 -6.74 -6.17 18.57
CA VAL A 8 -7.53 -5.52 17.51
C VAL A 8 -7.23 -6.13 16.12
N ALA A 9 -6.07 -6.76 15.97
CA ALA A 9 -5.71 -7.56 14.80
C ALA A 9 -5.12 -8.89 15.25
N LYS A 10 -5.73 -10.00 14.80
CA LYS A 10 -5.14 -11.34 14.96
C LYS A 10 -3.98 -11.50 13.97
N PRO A 11 -2.93 -12.27 14.30
CA PRO A 11 -1.88 -12.61 13.35
C PRO A 11 -2.52 -13.22 12.10
N SER A 12 -2.04 -12.82 10.93
CA SER A 12 -2.55 -13.28 9.64
C SER A 12 -2.42 -14.80 9.52
N ASP A 13 -3.57 -15.48 9.62
CA ASP A 13 -3.68 -16.94 9.51
C ASP A 13 -3.69 -17.37 8.03
N ILE A 14 -3.69 -18.68 7.75
CA ILE A 14 -3.54 -19.28 6.40
C ILE A 14 -4.51 -18.71 5.33
N CYS A 15 -5.61 -18.09 5.75
CA CYS A 15 -6.54 -17.40 4.85
C CYS A 15 -5.95 -16.15 4.16
N CYS A 16 -4.97 -15.47 4.78
CA CYS A 16 -4.26 -14.33 4.18
C CYS A 16 -3.16 -14.78 3.18
N LEU A 17 -2.76 -16.06 3.24
CA LEU A 17 -1.70 -16.61 2.38
C LEU A 17 -2.22 -17.11 1.02
N LYS A 18 -3.54 -17.25 0.87
CA LYS A 18 -4.18 -17.44 -0.43
C LYS A 18 -4.51 -16.08 -1.02
N GLY A 19 -3.57 -15.51 -1.77
CA GLY A 19 -3.88 -14.40 -2.66
C GLY A 19 -4.95 -14.86 -3.66
N THR A 20 -6.16 -14.34 -3.56
CA THR A 20 -7.11 -14.41 -4.67
C THR A 20 -6.61 -13.45 -5.73
N ILE A 21 -6.31 -13.96 -6.92
CA ILE A 21 -6.07 -13.12 -8.09
C ILE A 21 -7.42 -12.52 -8.44
N HIS A 22 -7.56 -11.21 -8.28
CA HIS A 22 -8.70 -10.51 -8.86
C HIS A 22 -8.54 -10.54 -10.40
N GLU A 23 -9.57 -10.98 -11.12
CA GLU A 23 -9.62 -10.91 -12.57
C GLU A 23 -10.24 -9.57 -12.99
N GLY A 24 -9.57 -8.82 -13.86
CA GLY A 24 -10.05 -7.53 -14.35
C GLY A 24 -8.92 -6.63 -14.87
N GLU A 25 -9.30 -5.56 -15.57
CA GLU A 25 -8.39 -4.47 -15.94
C GLU A 25 -8.50 -3.36 -14.89
N SER A 26 -7.37 -2.89 -14.38
CA SER A 26 -7.32 -1.78 -13.43
C SER A 26 -7.85 -0.50 -14.08
N ARG A 27 -8.74 0.23 -13.41
CA ARG A 27 -9.43 1.40 -14.00
C ARG A 27 -8.91 2.77 -13.55
N GLY A 28 -7.99 2.79 -12.60
CA GLY A 28 -7.32 3.99 -12.13
C GLY A 28 -6.25 4.50 -13.08
N THR A 29 -5.59 5.58 -12.67
CA THR A 29 -4.53 6.25 -13.44
C THR A 29 -3.30 6.48 -12.59
N PHE A 30 -2.14 6.47 -13.21
CA PHE A 30 -0.91 6.88 -12.55
C PHE A 30 -0.69 8.38 -12.73
N GLU A 31 -0.42 9.06 -11.62
CA GLU A 31 -0.04 10.47 -11.58
C GLU A 31 1.15 10.65 -10.62
N THR A 32 1.91 11.73 -10.77
CA THR A 32 3.00 12.05 -9.85
C THR A 32 2.53 13.04 -8.79
N ILE A 33 2.64 12.67 -7.52
CA ILE A 33 2.34 13.54 -6.37
C ILE A 33 3.58 13.64 -5.49
N ALA A 34 4.00 14.86 -5.15
CA ALA A 34 5.20 15.12 -4.36
C ALA A 34 6.47 14.42 -4.90
N GLY A 35 6.56 14.23 -6.22
CA GLY A 35 7.69 13.56 -6.86
C GLY A 35 7.66 12.03 -6.83
N VAL A 36 6.56 11.42 -6.39
CA VAL A 36 6.40 9.96 -6.33
C VAL A 36 5.23 9.52 -7.20
N GLU A 37 5.41 8.42 -7.91
CA GLU A 37 4.36 7.79 -8.71
C GLU A 37 3.25 7.27 -7.79
N THR A 38 2.02 7.64 -8.12
CA THR A 38 0.82 7.38 -7.33
C THR A 38 -0.27 6.83 -8.23
N TYR A 39 -0.80 5.67 -7.90
CA TYR A 39 -2.01 5.15 -8.53
C TYR A 39 -3.23 5.80 -7.90
N ILE A 40 -4.14 6.32 -8.72
CA ILE A 40 -5.30 7.09 -8.29
C ILE A 40 -6.54 6.43 -8.88
N VAL A 41 -7.52 6.10 -8.02
CA VAL A 41 -8.82 5.59 -8.47
C VAL A 41 -9.95 6.26 -7.71
N ARG A 42 -10.90 6.80 -8.47
CA ARG A 42 -12.10 7.49 -7.96
C ARG A 42 -13.27 6.52 -7.78
N PRO A 43 -14.10 6.70 -6.74
CA PRO A 43 -15.31 5.91 -6.58
C PRO A 43 -16.33 6.30 -7.66
N PRO A 44 -17.27 5.39 -8.01
CA PRO A 44 -18.44 5.77 -8.80
C PRO A 44 -19.21 6.88 -8.09
N GLU A 45 -19.70 7.89 -8.83
CA GLU A 45 -20.37 9.07 -8.26
C GLU A 45 -21.53 8.70 -7.33
N ALA A 46 -22.34 7.70 -7.71
CA ALA A 46 -23.47 7.21 -6.93
C ALA A 46 -23.09 6.54 -5.59
N LYS A 47 -21.81 6.26 -5.36
CA LYS A 47 -21.29 5.60 -4.14
C LYS A 47 -20.27 6.44 -3.39
N ALA A 48 -19.89 7.61 -3.90
CA ALA A 48 -18.84 8.42 -3.31
C ALA A 48 -19.20 8.83 -1.87
N ASN A 49 -18.29 8.58 -0.93
CA ASN A 49 -18.49 8.85 0.49
C ASN A 49 -17.65 10.05 1.00
N ASP A 50 -17.00 10.77 0.09
CA ASP A 50 -16.09 11.90 0.32
C ASP A 50 -14.87 11.63 1.24
N ASN A 51 -14.61 10.36 1.56
CA ASN A 51 -13.44 9.94 2.33
C ASN A 51 -12.30 9.48 1.43
N ILE A 52 -11.08 9.66 1.91
CA ILE A 52 -9.85 9.30 1.21
C ILE A 52 -9.21 8.09 1.88
N LEU A 53 -8.84 7.09 1.07
CA LEU A 53 -8.07 5.93 1.49
C LEU A 53 -6.65 6.01 0.91
N LEU A 54 -5.66 6.05 1.80
CA LEU A 54 -4.25 5.98 1.44
C LEU A 54 -3.82 4.52 1.46
N TYR A 55 -3.33 4.04 0.32
CA TYR A 55 -2.93 2.66 0.12
C TYR A 55 -1.40 2.55 0.08
N PHE A 56 -0.86 1.70 0.95
CA PHE A 56 0.58 1.43 1.04
C PHE A 56 0.84 -0.03 0.62
N PRO A 57 1.40 -0.27 -0.58
CA PRO A 57 1.54 -1.61 -1.15
C PRO A 57 2.56 -2.48 -0.39
N ASP A 58 2.37 -3.79 -0.35
CA ASP A 58 3.40 -4.69 0.18
C ASP A 58 4.65 -4.75 -0.72
N VAL A 59 5.61 -5.62 -0.40
CA VAL A 59 6.85 -5.83 -1.18
C VAL A 59 6.63 -6.16 -2.67
N TRP A 60 5.43 -6.55 -3.08
CA TRP A 60 5.09 -6.77 -4.49
C TRP A 60 4.79 -5.47 -5.25
N GLY A 61 4.66 -4.34 -4.53
CA GLY A 61 4.47 -3.00 -5.09
C GLY A 61 3.16 -2.85 -5.84
N MET A 62 3.18 -2.11 -6.95
CA MET A 62 2.04 -1.88 -7.85
C MET A 62 1.79 -3.08 -8.79
N PHE A 63 1.71 -4.29 -8.22
CA PHE A 63 1.33 -5.49 -8.98
C PHE A 63 -0.17 -5.42 -9.34
N PRO A 64 -0.63 -6.04 -10.45
CA PRO A 64 -2.03 -5.95 -10.89
C PRO A 64 -3.06 -6.25 -9.79
N ASN A 65 -2.76 -7.21 -8.92
CA ASN A 65 -3.63 -7.53 -7.79
C ASN A 65 -3.82 -6.37 -6.80
N GLY A 66 -2.76 -5.60 -6.53
CA GLY A 66 -2.82 -4.41 -5.68
C GLY A 66 -3.66 -3.30 -6.29
N LEU A 67 -3.59 -3.12 -7.62
CA LEU A 67 -4.43 -2.17 -8.35
C LEU A 67 -5.91 -2.54 -8.23
N LEU A 68 -6.24 -3.81 -8.38
CA LEU A 68 -7.61 -4.30 -8.28
C LEU A 68 -8.18 -4.23 -6.85
N ILE A 69 -7.33 -4.38 -5.82
CA ILE A 69 -7.73 -4.13 -4.43
C ILE A 69 -8.09 -2.65 -4.23
N MET A 70 -7.27 -1.73 -4.75
CA MET A 70 -7.58 -0.30 -4.71
C MET A 70 -8.88 0.03 -5.46
N ASP A 71 -9.11 -0.58 -6.62
CA ASP A 71 -10.36 -0.44 -7.36
C ASP A 71 -11.57 -0.95 -6.55
N GLY A 72 -11.41 -2.06 -5.81
CA GLY A 72 -12.42 -2.59 -4.90
C GLY A 72 -12.76 -1.63 -3.74
N PHE A 73 -11.76 -0.96 -3.17
CA PHE A 73 -12.00 0.10 -2.17
C PHE A 73 -12.74 1.30 -2.79
N ALA A 74 -12.43 1.65 -4.04
CA ALA A 74 -13.15 2.70 -4.73
C ALA A 74 -14.60 2.31 -5.04
N ASP A 75 -14.87 1.04 -5.34
CA ASP A 75 -16.23 0.53 -5.52
C ASP A 75 -17.05 0.49 -4.21
N ALA A 76 -16.36 0.52 -3.07
CA ALA A 76 -16.95 0.72 -1.74
C ALA A 76 -17.14 2.21 -1.37
N GLY A 77 -16.80 3.14 -2.27
CA GLY A 77 -17.11 4.56 -2.15
C GLY A 77 -15.94 5.47 -1.76
N TYR A 78 -14.75 4.91 -1.53
CA TYR A 78 -13.57 5.70 -1.14
C TYR A 78 -12.86 6.29 -2.35
N PHE A 79 -12.27 7.48 -2.19
CA PHE A 79 -11.25 7.96 -3.12
C PHE A 79 -9.89 7.39 -2.72
N VAL A 80 -9.28 6.58 -3.57
CA VAL A 80 -8.11 5.78 -3.20
C VAL A 80 -6.86 6.30 -3.90
N LEU A 81 -5.79 6.49 -3.14
CA LEU A 81 -4.47 6.87 -3.65
C LEU A 81 -3.42 5.89 -3.12
N GLY A 82 -2.74 5.19 -4.03
CA GLY A 82 -1.68 4.25 -3.73
C GLY A 82 -0.30 4.79 -4.06
N LEU A 83 0.57 4.89 -3.07
CA LEU A 83 1.93 5.41 -3.22
C LEU A 83 2.92 4.31 -3.65
N ASP A 84 3.67 4.50 -4.74
CA ASP A 84 4.75 3.59 -5.10
C ASP A 84 6.10 4.02 -4.47
N TYR A 85 6.29 3.69 -3.20
CA TYR A 85 7.59 3.88 -2.55
C TYR A 85 8.66 2.85 -2.96
N PHE A 86 8.32 1.90 -3.85
CA PHE A 86 9.32 1.04 -4.47
C PHE A 86 9.92 1.65 -5.73
N ARG A 87 9.34 2.74 -6.28
CA ARG A 87 9.86 3.42 -7.48
C ARG A 87 10.05 2.46 -8.66
N GLY A 88 9.08 1.59 -8.86
CA GLY A 88 9.13 0.55 -9.88
C GLY A 88 10.14 -0.57 -9.61
N ASP A 89 10.67 -0.72 -8.40
CA ASP A 89 11.63 -1.77 -7.99
C ASP A 89 11.03 -2.80 -6.99
N PRO A 90 9.86 -3.40 -7.27
CA PRO A 90 9.24 -4.36 -6.37
C PRO A 90 9.99 -5.70 -6.35
N VAL A 91 9.83 -6.45 -5.26
CA VAL A 91 10.64 -7.64 -4.95
C VAL A 91 10.53 -8.76 -6.00
N TRP A 92 9.42 -8.82 -6.73
CA TRP A 92 9.15 -9.86 -7.73
C TRP A 92 10.06 -9.77 -8.95
N LYS A 93 10.70 -8.62 -9.18
CA LYS A 93 11.73 -8.47 -10.21
C LYS A 93 13.00 -9.25 -9.87
N HIS A 94 13.21 -9.59 -8.59
CA HIS A 94 14.43 -10.25 -8.12
C HIS A 94 14.21 -11.68 -7.63
N ARG A 95 13.01 -12.03 -7.15
CA ARG A 95 12.71 -13.37 -6.64
C ARG A 95 11.25 -13.78 -6.90
N LYS A 96 11.03 -15.05 -7.26
CA LYS A 96 9.68 -15.62 -7.42
C LYS A 96 9.02 -15.99 -6.10
N ASN A 97 9.83 -16.30 -5.09
CA ASN A 97 9.40 -16.57 -3.72
C ASN A 97 10.56 -16.32 -2.75
N ARG A 98 10.32 -16.44 -1.44
CA ARG A 98 11.32 -16.16 -0.39
C ARG A 98 12.60 -17.03 -0.46
N HIS A 99 12.56 -18.17 -1.14
CA HIS A 99 13.66 -19.14 -1.25
C HIS A 99 14.30 -19.15 -2.63
N ASP A 100 13.84 -18.30 -3.55
CA ASP A 100 14.40 -18.22 -4.89
C ASP A 100 15.74 -17.49 -4.86
N THR A 101 16.80 -18.24 -5.18
CA THR A 101 18.19 -17.77 -5.29
C THR A 101 18.68 -17.78 -6.74
N THR A 102 17.79 -18.06 -7.69
CA THR A 102 18.13 -18.32 -9.10
C THR A 102 17.74 -17.18 -10.03
N THR A 103 16.70 -16.42 -9.71
CA THR A 103 16.24 -15.29 -10.55
C THR A 103 17.26 -14.16 -10.59
N ASP A 104 17.79 -13.77 -9.43
CA ASP A 104 18.86 -12.78 -9.29
C ASP A 104 19.86 -13.25 -8.22
N PRO A 105 20.93 -13.97 -8.62
CA PRO A 105 21.87 -14.58 -7.67
C PRO A 105 22.68 -13.58 -6.83
N ILE A 106 22.71 -12.30 -7.23
CA ILE A 106 23.43 -11.24 -6.52
C ILE A 106 22.48 -10.33 -5.73
N PHE A 107 21.19 -10.65 -5.68
CA PHE A 107 20.19 -9.85 -4.98
C PHE A 107 20.42 -9.85 -3.47
N ASP A 108 20.79 -8.68 -2.93
CA ASP A 108 20.85 -8.43 -1.49
C ASP A 108 19.50 -7.89 -1.01
N TYR A 109 18.68 -8.77 -0.44
CA TYR A 109 17.36 -8.43 0.07
C TYR A 109 17.40 -7.40 1.21
N GLU A 110 18.42 -7.44 2.07
CA GLU A 110 18.53 -6.50 3.20
C GLU A 110 18.99 -5.11 2.73
N ALA A 111 19.89 -5.04 1.74
CA ALA A 111 20.22 -3.78 1.09
C ALA A 111 19.02 -3.20 0.33
N TRP A 112 18.29 -4.03 -0.43
CA TRP A 112 17.05 -3.64 -1.11
C TRP A 112 16.00 -3.11 -0.14
N LYS A 113 15.78 -3.81 0.99
CA LYS A 113 14.87 -3.39 2.06
C LYS A 113 15.26 -2.03 2.64
N ARG A 114 16.52 -1.86 3.07
CA ARG A 114 17.01 -0.60 3.64
C ARG A 114 16.88 0.58 2.67
N LYS A 115 17.19 0.38 1.39
CA LYS A 115 17.04 1.38 0.32
C LYS A 115 15.60 1.88 0.20
N HIS A 116 14.61 0.98 0.31
CA HIS A 116 13.20 1.33 0.15
C HIS A 116 12.57 1.89 1.42
N ILE A 117 12.97 1.41 2.60
CA ILE A 117 12.56 2.00 3.89
C ILE A 117 13.03 3.45 3.98
N ALA A 118 14.32 3.72 3.74
CA ALA A 118 14.86 5.07 3.82
C ALA A 118 14.15 6.04 2.86
N PHE A 119 13.82 5.58 1.65
CA PHE A 119 13.04 6.40 0.72
C PHE A 119 11.59 6.60 1.19
N ALA A 120 10.94 5.56 1.72
CA ALA A 120 9.58 5.67 2.23
C ALA A 120 9.49 6.66 3.42
N ASP A 121 10.46 6.63 4.34
CA ASP A 121 10.52 7.55 5.48
C ASP A 121 10.60 9.02 5.05
N GLU A 122 11.34 9.30 3.97
CA GLU A 122 11.47 10.65 3.40
C GLU A 122 10.26 11.05 2.55
N ALA A 123 9.69 10.11 1.79
CA ALA A 123 8.70 10.40 0.76
C ALA A 123 7.25 10.39 1.26
N VAL A 124 6.92 9.53 2.24
CA VAL A 124 5.54 9.36 2.73
C VAL A 124 5.00 10.64 3.37
N PRO A 125 5.69 11.31 4.32
CA PRO A 125 5.15 12.52 4.96
C PRO A 125 4.78 13.65 3.97
N PRO A 126 5.69 14.11 3.07
CA PRO A 126 5.35 15.18 2.13
C PRO A 126 4.30 14.73 1.09
N TRP A 127 4.25 13.44 0.75
CA TRP A 127 3.20 12.91 -0.11
C TRP A 127 1.83 12.98 0.57
N VAL A 128 1.71 12.56 1.83
CA VAL A 128 0.45 12.65 2.59
C VAL A 128 -0.02 14.11 2.69
N ASP A 129 0.89 15.04 2.96
CA ASP A 129 0.57 16.47 3.03
C ASP A 129 0.10 17.01 1.67
N ALA A 130 0.75 16.60 0.57
CA ALA A 130 0.33 16.96 -0.77
C ALA A 130 -1.06 16.41 -1.11
N VAL A 131 -1.36 15.15 -0.75
CA VAL A 131 -2.68 14.54 -0.96
C VAL A 131 -3.76 15.30 -0.18
N LYS A 132 -3.53 15.60 1.09
CA LYS A 132 -4.45 16.39 1.92
C LYS A 132 -4.70 17.77 1.32
N LYS A 133 -3.65 18.43 0.83
CA LYS A 133 -3.75 19.76 0.21
C LYS A 133 -4.50 19.74 -1.13
N LEU A 134 -4.28 18.72 -1.95
CA LEU A 134 -4.86 18.62 -3.29
C LEU A 134 -6.33 18.18 -3.26
N TYR A 135 -6.68 17.28 -2.34
CA TYR A 135 -7.96 16.57 -2.39
C TYR A 135 -8.77 16.63 -1.10
N GLY A 136 -8.18 17.07 0.01
CA GLY A 136 -8.86 17.20 1.29
C GLY A 136 -9.89 18.33 1.29
N ARG A 137 -11.01 18.09 1.97
CA ARG A 137 -12.04 19.06 2.33
C ARG A 137 -12.23 19.05 3.85
N ASP A 138 -12.96 20.02 4.39
CA ASP A 138 -13.15 20.19 5.84
C ASP A 138 -13.76 18.93 6.51
N GLU A 139 -14.63 18.21 5.80
CA GLU A 139 -15.29 16.99 6.30
C GLU A 139 -14.59 15.69 5.89
N THR A 140 -13.52 15.75 5.09
CA THR A 140 -12.85 14.54 4.59
C THR A 140 -12.21 13.75 5.72
N LYS A 141 -12.60 12.47 5.84
CA LYS A 141 -11.91 11.52 6.71
C LYS A 141 -10.88 10.73 5.92
N TYR A 142 -9.82 10.34 6.61
CA TYR A 142 -8.71 9.60 6.03
C TYR A 142 -8.63 8.21 6.66
N ALA A 143 -8.48 7.19 5.83
CA ALA A 143 -8.16 5.83 6.23
C ALA A 143 -6.83 5.42 5.59
N CYS A 144 -6.09 4.53 6.25
CA CYS A 144 -4.85 3.98 5.71
C CYS A 144 -4.95 2.45 5.69
N VAL A 145 -4.56 1.83 4.58
CA VAL A 145 -4.40 0.38 4.47
C VAL A 145 -2.96 0.13 4.04
N GLY A 146 -2.23 -0.62 4.86
CA GLY A 146 -0.87 -1.04 4.58
C GLY A 146 -0.73 -2.52 4.79
N TYR A 147 -0.09 -3.20 3.82
CA TYR A 147 0.27 -4.61 3.94
C TYR A 147 1.72 -4.70 4.36
N VAL A 148 1.97 -5.33 5.52
CA VAL A 148 3.26 -5.38 6.23
C VAL A 148 4.42 -5.51 5.25
N VAL A 149 5.21 -4.45 5.14
CA VAL A 149 6.37 -4.48 4.25
C VAL A 149 7.56 -5.08 5.00
N PHE A 150 7.71 -4.76 6.29
CA PHE A 150 8.86 -5.15 7.08
C PHE A 150 8.49 -5.21 8.57
N HIS A 151 8.70 -6.36 9.22
CA HIS A 151 8.61 -6.45 10.67
C HIS A 151 9.83 -5.73 11.26
N ASP A 152 9.61 -4.55 11.86
CA ASP A 152 10.37 -4.09 13.03
C ASP A 152 9.53 -3.06 13.82
N ASP A 153 9.52 -3.21 15.14
CA ASP A 153 8.55 -2.68 16.10
C ASP A 153 8.77 -1.19 16.48
N HIS A 154 8.97 -0.27 15.53
CA HIS A 154 9.19 1.16 15.84
C HIS A 154 8.28 2.10 15.03
N LEU A 155 6.97 1.91 15.14
CA LEU A 155 6.03 3.03 15.02
C LEU A 155 5.71 3.49 16.43
N ASP A 156 6.38 4.56 16.87
CA ASP A 156 6.01 5.24 18.10
C ASP A 156 4.53 5.67 18.00
N PRO A 157 3.73 5.43 19.05
CA PRO A 157 2.35 5.86 19.09
C PRO A 157 2.29 7.39 19.11
N LEU A 158 1.37 7.93 18.32
CA LEU A 158 0.94 9.33 18.31
C LEU A 158 0.64 9.85 19.73
#